data_AF-A0A7X9GNU0-F1
#
_entry.id   AF-A0A7X9GNU0-F1
#
_cell.length_a   1.000
_cell.length_b   1.000
_cell.length_c   1.000
_cell.angle_alpha   90.00
_cell.angle_beta   90.00
_cell.angle_gamma   90.00
#
_symmetry.space_group_name_H-M   'P 1'
#
loop_
_entity.id
_entity.type
_entity.pdbx_description
1 polymer ?
#
loop_
_entity_poly.entity_id
_entity_poly.type
_entity_poly.pdbx_seq_one_letter_code
_entity_poly.pdbx_strand_id
1 'polypeptide(L)'
;RVVTMRIGVVLGKEGALNRMALPFKFFLGGPLGKGNQYLPWIHIHDLVRMIRFIVKHEELSGPINAVAPNPLKMKDFCKVLGKVLRRPSWFPVPEFLLKIALGQMAEMLLHGQRAVPRKILNSNFKFKFPDLEMALEDILG
;
A
#
# COMPACT_ATOMS: atom_id res chain seq x y z
N ARG A 1 -22.52 13.11 -12.45
CA ARG A 1 -21.44 12.10 -12.59
C ARG A 1 -21.19 11.41 -11.25
N VAL A 2 -20.89 10.11 -11.25
CA VAL A 2 -20.54 9.36 -10.03
C VAL A 2 -19.19 8.69 -10.21
N VAL A 3 -18.35 8.71 -9.17
CA VAL A 3 -17.08 7.98 -9.10
C VAL A 3 -17.06 7.12 -7.86
N THR A 4 -16.70 5.85 -8.03
CA THR A 4 -16.50 4.90 -6.92
C THR A 4 -15.02 4.60 -6.80
N MET A 5 -14.36 5.15 -5.78
CA MET A 5 -12.94 4.89 -5.55
C MET A 5 -12.75 3.56 -4.83
N ARG A 6 -11.91 2.70 -5.40
CA ARG A 6 -11.44 1.45 -4.79
C ARG A 6 -10.04 1.72 -4.24
N ILE A 7 -9.98 2.01 -2.95
CA ILE A 7 -8.76 2.50 -2.30
C ILE A 7 -7.92 1.29 -1.84
N GLY A 8 -6.65 1.29 -2.20
CA GLY A 8 -5.69 0.31 -1.67
C GLY A 8 -5.32 0.58 -0.22
N VAL A 9 -4.33 -0.14 0.29
CA VAL A 9 -3.75 0.14 1.61
C VAL A 9 -3.08 1.50 1.57
N VAL A 10 -3.62 2.43 2.36
CA VAL A 10 -3.09 3.79 2.44
C VAL A 10 -1.87 3.78 3.36
N LEU A 11 -0.73 4.17 2.79
CA LEU A 11 0.54 4.29 3.51
C LEU A 11 0.67 5.73 4.03
N GLY A 12 0.89 5.85 5.33
CA GLY A 12 1.13 7.10 6.04
C GLY A 12 1.73 6.82 7.41
N LYS A 13 2.01 7.88 8.18
CA LYS A 13 2.62 7.77 9.53
C LYS A 13 1.76 6.97 10.51
N GLU A 14 0.44 6.97 10.28
CA GLU A 14 -0.54 6.25 11.07
C GLU A 14 -1.17 5.10 10.26
N GLY A 15 -1.99 4.28 10.93
CA GLY A 15 -2.73 3.19 10.29
C GLY A 15 -1.90 1.93 10.05
N ALA A 16 -2.15 1.26 8.92
CA ALA A 16 -1.63 -0.08 8.64
C ALA A 16 -0.09 -0.14 8.62
N LEU A 17 0.56 0.88 8.05
CA LEU A 17 2.02 0.89 7.90
C LEU A 17 2.74 0.85 9.25
N ASN A 18 2.30 1.64 10.23
CA ASN A 18 2.91 1.64 11.56
C ASN A 18 2.80 0.25 12.23
N ARG A 19 1.64 -0.41 12.10
CA ARG A 19 1.44 -1.77 12.60
C ARG A 19 2.32 -2.80 11.88
N MET A 20 2.50 -2.66 10.56
CA MET A 20 3.39 -3.51 9.77
C MET A 20 4.88 -3.24 10.07
N ALA A 21 5.26 -2.01 10.42
CA ALA A 21 6.62 -1.63 10.76
C ALA A 21 7.03 -2.06 12.18
N LEU A 22 6.08 -2.23 13.09
CA LEU A 22 6.36 -2.54 14.50
C LEU A 22 7.22 -3.82 14.69
N PRO A 23 6.92 -4.97 14.05
CA PRO A 23 7.78 -6.16 14.16
C PRO A 23 9.20 -5.92 13.61
N PHE A 24 9.36 -5.11 12.57
CA PHE A 24 10.68 -4.78 12.02
C PHE A 24 11.55 -4.01 13.03
N LYS A 25 10.94 -3.12 13.83
CA LYS A 25 11.66 -2.40 14.90
C LYS A 25 12.28 -3.35 15.94
N PHE A 26 11.67 -4.52 16.14
CA PHE A 26 12.15 -5.59 17.02
C PHE A 26 12.91 -6.71 16.29
N PHE A 27 13.34 -6.51 15.03
CA PHE A 27 14.03 -7.51 14.20
C PHE A 27 13.22 -8.78 13.86
N LEU A 28 11.90 -8.75 14.08
CA LEU A 28 10.94 -9.82 13.78
C LEU A 28 10.15 -9.53 12.49
N GLY A 29 10.78 -8.84 11.54
CA GLY A 29 10.17 -8.44 10.27
C GLY A 29 10.30 -9.50 9.18
N GLY A 30 9.29 -9.58 8.32
CA GLY A 30 9.31 -10.42 7.13
C GLY A 30 7.94 -10.52 6.46
N PRO A 31 7.80 -11.39 5.44
CA PRO A 31 6.58 -11.50 4.65
C PRO A 31 5.38 -11.93 5.50
N LEU A 32 4.20 -11.39 5.18
CA LEU A 32 2.95 -11.81 5.82
C LEU A 32 2.45 -13.10 5.16
N GLY A 33 2.37 -14.19 5.94
CA GLY A 33 2.07 -15.52 5.42
C GLY A 33 3.09 -15.97 4.37
N LYS A 34 2.63 -16.49 3.22
CA LYS A 34 3.51 -16.87 2.09
C LYS A 34 4.11 -15.67 1.34
N GLY A 35 3.57 -14.45 1.53
CA GLY A 35 4.05 -13.22 0.90
C GLY A 35 3.84 -13.13 -0.62
N ASN A 36 3.10 -14.05 -1.23
CA ASN A 36 2.89 -14.12 -2.68
C ASN A 36 1.71 -13.27 -3.17
N GLN A 37 0.83 -12.87 -2.28
CA GLN A 37 -0.29 -11.99 -2.56
C GLN A 37 0.20 -10.60 -2.96
N TYR A 38 -0.56 -9.93 -3.83
CA TYR A 38 -0.28 -8.55 -4.21
C TYR A 38 -0.76 -7.62 -3.12
N LEU A 39 0.00 -6.55 -2.86
CA LEU A 39 -0.42 -5.49 -1.95
C LEU A 39 -0.78 -4.25 -2.77
N PRO A 40 -2.06 -3.99 -3.07
CA PRO A 40 -2.46 -2.72 -3.62
C PRO A 40 -2.26 -1.64 -2.55
N TRP A 41 -1.38 -0.68 -2.79
CA TRP A 41 -1.04 0.37 -1.84
C TRP A 41 -1.11 1.75 -2.49
N ILE A 42 -1.21 2.82 -1.71
CA ILE A 42 -1.07 4.21 -2.17
C ILE A 42 -0.51 5.10 -1.07
N HIS A 43 0.37 6.03 -1.40
CA HIS A 43 0.81 7.05 -0.46
C HIS A 43 -0.33 8.01 -0.11
N ILE A 44 -0.50 8.39 1.16
CA ILE A 44 -1.60 9.27 1.62
C ILE A 44 -1.69 10.58 0.82
N HIS A 45 -0.55 11.22 0.53
CA HIS A 45 -0.51 12.43 -0.30
C HIS A 45 -1.01 12.19 -1.74
N ASP A 46 -0.68 11.06 -2.35
CA ASP A 46 -1.16 10.76 -3.70
C ASP A 46 -2.65 10.42 -3.71
N LEU A 47 -3.17 9.77 -2.66
CA LEU A 47 -4.61 9.56 -2.53
C LEU A 47 -5.38 10.89 -2.46
N VAL A 48 -4.94 11.81 -1.60
CA VAL A 48 -5.59 13.14 -1.48
C VAL A 48 -5.49 13.94 -2.77
N ARG A 49 -4.33 13.93 -3.43
CA ARG A 49 -4.13 14.59 -4.73
C ARG A 49 -5.01 13.97 -5.81
N MET A 50 -5.15 12.65 -5.81
CA MET A 50 -6.00 11.93 -6.76
C MET A 50 -7.48 12.26 -6.55
N ILE A 51 -7.96 12.34 -5.30
CA ILE A 51 -9.34 12.77 -5.00
C ILE A 51 -9.57 14.18 -5.57
N ARG A 52 -8.68 15.13 -5.27
CA ARG A 52 -8.78 16.51 -5.80
C ARG A 52 -8.73 16.54 -7.33
N PHE A 53 -7.90 15.70 -7.94
CA PHE A 53 -7.80 15.57 -9.39
C PHE A 53 -9.12 15.06 -9.99
N ILE A 54 -9.68 13.97 -9.46
CA ILE A 54 -10.94 13.38 -9.91
C ILE A 54 -12.11 14.36 -9.79
N VAL A 55 -12.15 15.16 -8.72
CA VAL A 55 -13.19 16.20 -8.55
C VAL A 55 -13.14 17.23 -9.67
N LYS A 56 -11.94 17.63 -10.10
CA LYS A 56 -11.72 18.64 -11.16
C LYS A 56 -11.87 18.13 -12.59
N HIS A 57 -11.92 16.82 -12.80
CA HIS A 57 -11.94 16.18 -14.11
C HIS A 57 -13.25 15.44 -14.31
N GLU A 58 -14.21 16.08 -14.96
CA GLU A 58 -15.57 15.57 -15.15
C GLU A 58 -15.67 14.39 -16.13
N GLU A 59 -14.65 14.16 -16.95
CA GLU A 59 -14.57 13.00 -17.83
C GLU A 59 -14.34 11.68 -17.06
N LEU A 60 -13.80 11.75 -15.84
CA LEU A 60 -13.51 10.56 -15.03
C LEU A 60 -14.76 10.03 -14.34
N SER A 61 -15.29 8.88 -14.72
CA SER A 61 -16.51 8.34 -14.08
C SER A 61 -16.42 6.85 -13.76
N GLY A 62 -17.34 6.36 -12.93
CA GLY A 62 -17.44 4.95 -12.56
C GLY A 62 -16.34 4.49 -11.59
N PRO A 63 -15.99 3.19 -11.58
CA PRO A 63 -14.99 2.66 -10.66
C PRO A 63 -13.58 3.13 -11.02
N ILE A 64 -12.81 3.56 -10.02
CA ILE A 64 -11.41 4.00 -10.15
C ILE A 64 -10.57 3.36 -9.04
N ASN A 65 -9.51 2.63 -9.41
CA ASN A 65 -8.55 2.11 -8.42
C ASN A 65 -7.62 3.24 -7.97
N ALA A 66 -7.63 3.55 -6.69
CA ALA A 66 -6.73 4.50 -6.07
C ALA A 66 -5.56 3.76 -5.43
N VAL A 67 -4.63 3.35 -6.29
CA VAL A 67 -3.42 2.59 -5.97
C VAL A 67 -2.22 3.18 -6.71
N ALA A 68 -1.02 2.94 -6.23
CA ALA A 68 0.23 3.27 -6.89
C ALA A 68 0.37 2.51 -8.23
N PRO A 69 1.14 3.03 -9.21
CA PRO A 69 1.20 2.49 -10.57
C PRO A 69 1.89 1.13 -10.69
N ASN A 70 2.73 0.77 -9.72
CA ASN A 70 3.62 -0.39 -9.78
C ASN A 70 3.17 -1.47 -8.77
N PRO A 71 2.38 -2.48 -9.19
CA PRO A 71 1.93 -3.54 -8.29
C PRO A 71 3.11 -4.42 -7.88
N LEU A 72 3.16 -4.75 -6.59
CA LEU A 72 4.21 -5.60 -6.03
C LEU A 72 3.63 -6.61 -5.05
N LYS A 73 4.37 -7.71 -4.82
CA LYS A 73 3.97 -8.76 -3.89
C LYS A 73 4.33 -8.38 -2.47
N MET A 74 3.60 -8.91 -1.50
CA MET A 74 3.84 -8.66 -0.07
C MET A 74 5.29 -8.94 0.35
N LYS A 75 5.93 -9.99 -0.17
CA LYS A 75 7.34 -10.27 0.10
C LYS A 75 8.28 -9.14 -0.37
N ASP A 76 7.98 -8.52 -1.50
CA ASP A 76 8.77 -7.43 -2.05
C ASP A 76 8.52 -6.15 -1.23
N PHE A 77 7.28 -5.93 -0.79
CA PHE A 77 6.93 -4.87 0.16
C PHE A 77 7.76 -4.96 1.44
N CYS A 78 7.74 -6.12 2.09
CA CYS A 78 8.46 -6.37 3.33
C CYS A 78 9.99 -6.21 3.17
N LYS A 79 10.53 -6.60 2.01
CA LYS A 79 11.95 -6.40 1.70
C LYS A 79 12.32 -4.92 1.64
N VAL A 80 11.52 -4.09 0.96
CA VAL A 80 11.75 -2.64 0.88
C VAL A 80 11.54 -1.99 2.24
N LEU A 81 10.51 -2.38 2.99
CA LEU A 81 10.27 -1.89 4.35
C LEU A 81 11.46 -2.17 5.29
N GLY A 82 12.00 -3.40 5.25
CA GLY A 82 13.21 -3.75 6.00
C GLY A 82 14.42 -2.92 5.59
N LYS A 83 14.61 -2.69 4.28
CA LYS A 83 15.68 -1.83 3.74
C LYS A 83 15.59 -0.42 4.32
N VAL A 84 14.43 0.24 4.22
CA VAL A 84 14.21 1.61 4.71
C VAL A 84 14.43 1.70 6.22
N LEU A 85 13.93 0.73 6.99
CA LEU A 85 14.10 0.69 8.45
C LEU A 85 15.50 0.23 8.90
N ARG A 86 16.37 -0.19 7.98
CA ARG A 86 17.67 -0.83 8.27
C ARG A 86 17.51 -2.04 9.19
N ARG A 87 16.57 -2.94 8.86
CA ARG A 87 16.23 -4.15 9.62
C ARG A 87 16.03 -5.33 8.67
N PRO A 88 16.36 -6.57 9.09
CA PRO A 88 16.23 -7.74 8.22
C PRO A 88 14.75 -8.06 7.96
N SER A 89 14.46 -8.60 6.77
CA SER A 89 13.13 -9.08 6.35
C SER A 89 13.21 -10.57 6.07
N TRP A 90 13.08 -11.39 7.11
CA TRP A 90 13.34 -12.82 7.05
C TRP A 90 12.32 -13.68 7.80
N PHE A 91 11.62 -13.11 8.78
CA PHE A 91 10.67 -13.82 9.63
C PHE A 91 9.27 -13.82 9.01
N PRO A 92 8.77 -14.93 8.44
CA PRO A 92 7.42 -14.97 7.88
C PRO A 92 6.43 -14.86 9.03
N VAL A 93 5.63 -13.79 9.06
CA VAL A 93 4.70 -13.56 10.16
C VAL A 93 3.50 -14.51 9.99
N PRO A 94 3.23 -15.40 10.97
CA PRO A 94 2.08 -16.29 10.93
C PRO A 94 0.76 -15.53 10.80
N GLU A 95 -0.16 -16.07 10.01
CA GLU A 95 -1.46 -15.43 9.73
C GLU A 95 -2.29 -15.16 10.98
N PHE A 96 -2.22 -16.05 11.98
CA PHE A 96 -2.96 -15.87 13.24
C PHE A 96 -2.49 -14.62 14.01
N LEU A 97 -1.18 -14.33 14.04
CA LEU A 97 -0.66 -13.13 14.70
C LEU A 97 -1.14 -11.87 14.00
N LEU A 98 -1.25 -11.91 12.68
CA LEU A 98 -1.79 -10.79 11.89
C LEU A 98 -3.26 -10.56 12.18
N LYS A 99 -4.06 -11.63 12.26
CA LYS A 99 -5.49 -11.54 12.63
C LYS A 99 -5.68 -10.94 14.02
N ILE A 100 -4.80 -11.26 14.97
CA ILE A 100 -4.83 -10.64 16.31
C ILE A 100 -4.45 -9.15 16.26
N ALA A 101 -3.37 -8.80 15.56
CA ALA A 101 -2.84 -7.43 15.56
C ALA A 101 -3.66 -6.45 14.68
N LEU A 102 -4.29 -6.96 13.63
CA LEU A 102 -4.93 -6.17 12.56
C LEU A 102 -6.43 -6.41 12.46
N GLY A 103 -6.97 -7.43 13.15
CA GLY A 103 -8.39 -7.79 13.06
C GLY A 103 -8.80 -8.07 11.61
N GLN A 104 -9.93 -7.48 11.19
CA GLN A 104 -10.45 -7.62 9.83
C GLN A 104 -9.51 -7.06 8.73
N MET A 105 -8.59 -6.14 9.06
CA MET A 105 -7.61 -5.65 8.08
C MET A 105 -6.62 -6.72 7.64
N ALA A 106 -6.42 -7.78 8.45
CA ALA A 106 -5.56 -8.90 8.11
C ALA A 106 -6.01 -9.58 6.81
N GLU A 107 -7.33 -9.76 6.62
CA GLU A 107 -7.89 -10.39 5.42
C GLU A 107 -7.55 -9.62 4.15
N MET A 108 -7.60 -8.28 4.19
CA MET A 108 -7.22 -7.43 3.06
C MET A 108 -5.73 -7.58 2.69
N LEU A 109 -4.87 -7.76 3.69
CA LEU A 109 -3.42 -7.92 3.53
C LEU A 109 -3.01 -9.34 3.14
N LEU A 110 -3.80 -10.35 3.50
CA LEU A 110 -3.56 -11.76 3.19
C LEU A 110 -4.10 -12.17 1.81
N HIS A 111 -5.16 -11.52 1.33
CA HIS A 111 -5.83 -11.85 0.06
C HIS A 111 -5.76 -10.75 -1.00
N GLY A 112 -4.79 -9.85 -0.89
CA GLY A 112 -4.69 -8.68 -1.78
C GLY A 112 -4.58 -9.02 -3.26
N GLN A 113 -5.17 -8.15 -4.09
CA GLN A 113 -5.31 -8.33 -5.54
C GLN A 113 -4.32 -7.46 -6.32
N ARG A 114 -3.97 -7.88 -7.53
CA ARG A 114 -3.16 -7.08 -8.46
C ARG A 114 -4.00 -5.95 -9.07
N ALA A 115 -4.23 -4.88 -8.30
CA ALA A 115 -4.93 -3.69 -8.79
C ALA A 115 -3.98 -2.77 -9.58
N VAL A 116 -4.46 -2.23 -10.69
CA VAL A 116 -3.73 -1.26 -11.52
C VAL A 116 -4.62 -0.02 -11.72
N PRO A 117 -4.10 1.22 -11.57
CA PRO A 117 -4.89 2.43 -11.63
C PRO A 117 -5.07 2.93 -13.08
N ARG A 118 -5.53 2.07 -14.01
CA ARG A 118 -5.55 2.35 -15.47
C ARG A 118 -6.21 3.68 -15.85
N LYS A 119 -7.38 4.01 -15.29
CA LYS A 119 -8.07 5.28 -15.57
C LYS A 119 -7.25 6.50 -15.14
N ILE A 120 -6.54 6.38 -14.02
CA ILE A 120 -5.67 7.45 -13.54
C ILE A 120 -4.39 7.54 -14.37
N LEU A 121 -3.82 6.42 -14.81
CA LEU A 121 -2.66 6.41 -15.69
C LEU A 121 -2.95 6.99 -17.07
N ASN A 122 -4.17 6.77 -17.56
CA ASN A 122 -4.66 7.33 -18.81
C ASN A 122 -5.12 8.79 -18.64
N SER A 123 -5.24 9.27 -17.40
CA SER A 123 -5.41 10.69 -17.11
C SER A 123 -4.02 11.30 -16.90
N ASN A 124 -3.82 12.57 -17.20
CA ASN A 124 -2.53 13.25 -17.02
C ASN A 124 -2.11 13.43 -15.55
N PHE A 125 -2.66 12.64 -14.62
CA PHE A 125 -2.28 12.60 -13.22
C PHE A 125 -0.84 12.13 -13.06
N LYS A 126 -0.07 12.88 -12.27
CA LYS A 126 1.32 12.56 -11.93
C LYS A 126 1.41 12.12 -10.48
N PHE A 127 1.79 10.86 -10.25
CA PHE A 127 2.08 10.35 -8.91
C PHE A 127 3.31 11.06 -8.34
N LYS A 128 3.22 11.51 -7.09
CA LYS A 128 4.37 12.05 -6.35
C LYS A 128 5.23 10.91 -5.83
N PHE A 129 4.62 9.78 -5.49
CA PHE A 129 5.26 8.59 -4.94
C PHE A 129 4.91 7.34 -5.78
N PRO A 130 5.40 7.24 -7.02
CA PRO A 130 5.14 6.07 -7.86
C PRO A 130 5.94 4.82 -7.43
N ASP A 131 7.01 5.02 -6.67
CA ASP A 131 7.91 4.00 -6.16
C ASP A 131 7.71 3.79 -4.65
N LEU A 132 7.80 2.53 -4.21
CA LEU A 132 7.56 2.16 -2.82
C LEU A 132 8.67 2.63 -1.89
N GLU A 133 9.93 2.54 -2.31
CA GLU A 133 11.06 2.94 -1.47
C GLU A 133 10.98 4.43 -1.17
N MET A 134 10.76 5.26 -2.19
CA MET A 134 10.53 6.69 -2.04
C MET A 134 9.34 7.00 -1.11
N ALA A 135 8.24 6.27 -1.24
CA ALA A 135 7.06 6.43 -0.40
C ALA A 135 7.36 6.10 1.07
N LEU A 136 8.10 5.01 1.33
CA LEU A 136 8.43 4.58 2.67
C LEU A 136 9.49 5.48 3.33
N GLU A 137 10.46 5.98 2.57
CA GLU A 137 11.43 6.97 3.03
C GLU A 137 10.75 8.28 3.45
N ASP A 138 9.77 8.79 2.69
CA ASP A 138 9.01 9.99 3.08
C ASP A 138 8.23 9.81 4.40
N ILE A 139 7.73 8.59 4.65
CA ILE A 139 6.88 8.32 5.81
C ILE A 139 7.70 7.95 7.06
N LEU A 140 8.74 7.13 6.90
CA LEU A 140 9.46 6.46 7.99
C LEU A 140 10.93 6.89 8.13
N GLY A 141 11.48 7.56 7.12
CA GLY A 141 12.84 8.09 7.11
C GLY A 141 13.03 9.33 7.97
#